data_AF-A0A525IXW6-F1
#
_entry.id   AF-A0A525IXW6-F1
#
_cell.length_a   1.000
_cell.length_b   1.000
_cell.length_c   1.000
_cell.angle_alpha   90.00
_cell.angle_beta   90.00
_cell.angle_gamma   90.00
#
_symmetry.space_group_name_H-M   'P 1'
#
loop_
_entity.id
_entity.type
_entity.pdbx_description
1 polymer ?
#
loop_
_entity_poly.entity_id
_entity_poly.type
_entity_poly.pdbx_seq_one_letter_code
_entity_poly.pdbx_strand_id
1 'polypeptide(L)'
;ASDGRPHWFETGKDMIAIDTLVHNFLHRTGILDDCGTPHRYGVACYGPDGCAEIIRTVACQIDASAFNRQFPRAFPRFVQHAIWRFCAADGLNICNGNRIDDRKSCQNTYCQLFNTCRHKPLKS
;
A
#
# COMPACT_ATOMS: atom_id res chain seq x y z
N ALA A 1 -15.10 -11.90 25.77
CA ALA A 1 -13.85 -12.52 26.25
C ALA A 1 -12.70 -11.86 25.50
N SER A 2 -11.67 -11.36 26.19
CA SER A 2 -10.43 -10.96 25.50
C SER A 2 -9.81 -12.20 24.90
N ASP A 3 -9.47 -12.17 23.61
CA ASP A 3 -9.11 -13.34 22.79
C ASP A 3 -7.73 -13.96 23.13
N GLY A 4 -7.24 -13.78 24.36
CA GLY A 4 -5.92 -14.26 24.81
C GLY A 4 -4.72 -13.64 24.07
N ARG A 5 -4.94 -12.74 23.11
CA ARG A 5 -3.89 -12.17 22.28
C ARG A 5 -3.13 -11.07 23.05
N PRO A 6 -1.78 -11.06 23.02
CA PRO A 6 -0.99 -10.04 23.68
C PRO A 6 -1.27 -8.63 23.14
N HIS A 7 -1.13 -7.58 23.96
CA HIS A 7 -1.36 -6.20 23.51
C HIS A 7 -0.50 -5.76 22.32
N TRP A 8 0.72 -6.30 22.17
CA TRP A 8 1.55 -6.02 20.99
C TRP A 8 0.90 -6.54 19.69
N PHE A 9 0.08 -7.58 19.75
CA PHE A 9 -0.64 -8.13 18.60
C PHE A 9 -1.73 -7.15 18.15
N GLU A 10 -2.52 -6.66 19.10
CA GLU A 10 -3.60 -5.68 18.82
C GLU A 10 -3.04 -4.37 18.26
N THR A 11 -1.95 -3.87 18.83
CA THR A 11 -1.28 -2.66 18.32
C THR A 11 -0.60 -2.93 16.98
N GLY A 12 0.05 -4.08 16.83
CA GLY A 12 0.82 -4.44 15.63
C GLY A 12 -0.05 -4.69 14.40
N LYS A 13 -1.28 -5.19 14.58
CA LYS A 13 -2.19 -5.44 13.45
C LYS A 13 -2.69 -4.16 12.78
N ASP A 14 -2.85 -3.08 13.56
CA ASP A 14 -3.40 -1.81 13.09
C ASP A 14 -2.31 -0.79 12.74
N MET A 15 -1.06 -1.05 13.14
CA MET A 15 0.08 -0.21 12.80
C MET A 15 0.41 -0.29 11.30
N ILE A 16 0.41 0.87 10.64
CA ILE A 16 0.78 1.01 9.24
C ILE A 16 2.02 1.88 9.15
N ALA A 17 3.03 1.39 8.42
CA ALA A 17 4.19 2.19 8.04
C ALA A 17 4.06 2.58 6.56
N ILE A 18 4.02 3.87 6.30
CA ILE A 18 4.10 4.42 4.94
C ILE A 18 5.55 4.85 4.72
N ASP A 19 6.29 4.02 3.99
CA ASP A 19 7.58 4.39 3.43
C ASP A 19 7.42 4.95 2.01
N THR A 20 8.54 5.27 1.37
CA THR A 20 8.55 5.80 0.01
C THR A 20 8.03 4.80 -1.01
N LEU A 21 8.20 3.49 -0.83
CA LEU A 21 7.68 2.48 -1.76
C LEU A 21 6.16 2.43 -1.71
N VAL A 22 5.59 2.35 -0.50
CA VAL A 22 4.14 2.29 -0.29
C VAL A 22 3.48 3.58 -0.80
N HIS A 23 4.03 4.75 -0.47
CA HIS A 23 3.50 6.02 -0.97
C HIS A 23 3.57 6.11 -2.50
N ASN A 24 4.74 5.82 -3.07
CA ASN A 24 4.94 5.89 -4.52
C ASN A 24 4.04 4.92 -5.28
N PHE A 25 3.74 3.76 -4.72
CA PHE A 25 2.77 2.82 -5.28
C PHE A 25 1.38 3.46 -5.40
N LEU A 26 0.87 4.06 -4.32
CA LEU A 26 -0.44 4.71 -4.31
C LEU A 26 -0.50 5.92 -5.26
N HIS A 27 0.62 6.65 -5.39
CA HIS A 27 0.73 7.76 -6.33
C HIS A 27 0.75 7.27 -7.80
N ARG A 28 1.67 6.36 -8.16
CA ARG A 28 1.86 5.88 -9.54
C ARG A 28 0.61 5.20 -10.09
N THR A 29 -0.07 4.44 -9.25
CA THR A 29 -1.31 3.74 -9.63
C THR A 29 -2.48 4.71 -9.81
N GLY A 30 -2.41 5.91 -9.25
CA GLY A 30 -3.48 6.91 -9.28
C GLY A 30 -4.48 6.81 -8.14
N ILE A 31 -4.31 5.85 -7.23
CA ILE A 31 -5.21 5.63 -6.09
C ILE A 31 -5.34 6.90 -5.23
N LEU A 32 -4.26 7.66 -5.01
CA LEU A 32 -4.33 8.91 -4.27
C LEU A 32 -5.25 9.95 -4.93
N ASP A 33 -5.26 10.02 -6.26
CA ASP A 33 -6.12 10.94 -6.99
C ASP A 33 -7.57 10.46 -6.94
N ASP A 34 -7.79 9.16 -7.18
CA ASP A 34 -9.13 8.56 -7.19
C ASP A 34 -9.78 8.64 -5.78
N CYS A 35 -8.98 8.67 -4.71
CA CYS A 35 -9.43 8.90 -3.33
C CYS A 35 -9.52 10.38 -2.93
N GLY A 36 -9.19 11.34 -3.82
CA GLY A 36 -9.40 12.77 -3.60
C GLY A 36 -8.35 13.50 -2.76
N THR A 37 -7.21 12.87 -2.45
CA THR A 37 -6.15 13.42 -1.57
C THR A 37 -4.76 13.29 -2.17
N PRO A 38 -4.48 13.93 -3.31
CA PRO A 38 -3.13 14.01 -3.83
C PRO A 38 -2.22 14.77 -2.84
N HIS A 39 -1.15 14.12 -2.41
CA HIS A 39 -0.17 14.71 -1.50
C HIS A 39 1.25 14.21 -1.80
N ARG A 40 2.25 14.96 -1.31
CA ARG A 40 3.65 14.51 -1.32
C ARG A 40 3.91 13.57 -0.15
N TYR A 41 4.88 12.68 -0.31
CA TYR A 41 5.39 11.84 0.77
C TYR A 41 5.74 12.69 2.00
N GLY A 42 5.28 12.27 3.18
CA GLY A 42 5.56 12.95 4.44
C GLY A 42 4.40 12.80 5.42
N VAL A 43 4.23 13.78 6.30
CA VAL A 43 3.21 13.76 7.36
C VAL A 43 1.79 13.60 6.85
N ALA A 44 1.49 14.11 5.65
CA ALA A 44 0.18 13.99 5.00
C ALA A 44 -0.23 12.53 4.73
N CYS A 45 0.73 11.61 4.60
CA CYS A 45 0.45 10.18 4.45
C CYS A 45 -0.35 9.58 5.62
N TYR A 46 -0.28 10.21 6.80
CA TYR A 46 -0.94 9.76 8.03
C TYR A 46 -2.12 10.66 8.44
N GLY A 47 -2.41 11.71 7.67
CA GLY A 47 -3.57 12.57 7.89
C GLY A 47 -4.87 11.95 7.37
N PRO A 48 -6.00 12.66 7.55
CA PRO A 48 -7.28 12.27 6.96
C PRO A 48 -7.17 12.03 5.46
N ASP A 49 -7.78 10.94 5.00
CA ASP A 49 -7.75 10.45 3.62
C ASP A 49 -6.33 10.20 3.07
N GLY A 50 -5.30 10.18 3.93
CA GLY A 50 -3.92 9.90 3.56
C GLY A 50 -3.68 8.43 3.23
N CYS A 51 -2.45 8.10 2.79
CA CYS A 51 -2.05 6.73 2.45
C CYS A 51 -2.43 5.69 3.51
N ALA A 52 -2.21 6.00 4.79
CA ALA A 52 -2.50 5.07 5.88
C ALA A 52 -4.01 4.80 6.02
N GLU A 53 -4.84 5.83 5.88
CA GLU A 53 -6.30 5.67 5.96
C GLU A 53 -6.85 4.88 4.77
N ILE A 54 -6.38 5.16 3.55
CA ILE A 54 -6.72 4.38 2.36
C ILE A 54 -6.41 2.90 2.58
N ILE A 55 -5.24 2.56 3.12
CA ILE A 55 -4.86 1.17 3.42
C ILE A 55 -5.78 0.56 4.48
N ARG A 56 -6.16 1.29 5.53
CA ARG A 56 -7.13 0.79 6.54
C ARG A 56 -8.48 0.47 5.90
N THR A 57 -8.99 1.39 5.09
CA THR A 57 -10.29 1.25 4.42
C THR A 57 -10.30 0.05 3.47
N VAL A 58 -9.23 -0.16 2.71
CA VAL A 58 -9.07 -1.35 1.85
C VAL A 58 -8.96 -2.63 2.69
N ALA A 59 -8.22 -2.60 3.80
CA ALA A 59 -8.06 -3.78 4.65
C ALA A 59 -9.38 -4.23 5.29
N CYS A 60 -10.33 -3.33 5.54
CA CYS A 60 -11.67 -3.70 6.00
C CYS A 60 -12.51 -4.42 4.93
N GLN A 61 -12.13 -4.33 3.65
CA GLN A 61 -12.82 -4.99 2.53
C GLN A 61 -12.22 -6.35 2.17
N ILE A 62 -11.07 -6.69 2.75
CA ILE A 62 -10.36 -7.95 2.50
C ILE A 62 -10.42 -8.80 3.76
N ASP A 63 -11.04 -9.98 3.68
CA ASP A 63 -11.00 -10.93 4.80
C ASP A 63 -9.62 -11.63 4.84
N ALA A 64 -8.69 -11.09 5.63
CA ALA A 64 -7.34 -11.63 5.71
C ALA A 64 -7.29 -13.04 6.32
N SER A 65 -8.34 -13.46 7.06
CA SER A 65 -8.43 -14.81 7.62
C SER A 65 -8.59 -15.89 6.54
N ALA A 66 -9.02 -15.51 5.33
CA ALA A 66 -9.08 -16.39 4.17
C ALA A 66 -7.69 -16.83 3.68
N PHE A 67 -6.64 -16.04 3.92
CA PHE A 67 -5.25 -16.39 3.58
C PHE A 67 -4.56 -17.14 4.71
N ASN A 68 -4.85 -16.78 5.96
CA ASN A 68 -4.38 -17.48 7.14
C ASN A 68 -5.40 -17.32 8.27
N ARG A 69 -5.96 -18.43 8.77
CA ARG A 69 -6.99 -18.42 9.81
C ARG A 69 -6.58 -17.75 11.14
N GLN A 70 -5.28 -17.58 11.38
CA GLN A 70 -4.76 -16.87 12.56
C GLN A 70 -4.80 -15.34 12.42
N PHE A 71 -4.93 -14.83 11.19
CA PHE A 71 -5.02 -13.39 10.94
C PHE A 71 -6.37 -12.83 11.42
N PRO A 72 -6.39 -11.58 11.91
CA PRO A 72 -7.64 -10.87 12.08
C PRO A 72 -8.32 -10.68 10.72
N ARG A 73 -9.66 -10.59 10.69
CA ARG A 73 -10.41 -10.40 9.43
C ARG A 73 -9.96 -9.13 8.70
N ALA A 74 -9.91 -8.00 9.40
CA ALA A 74 -9.31 -6.77 8.88
C ALA A 74 -7.86 -6.68 9.37
N PHE A 75 -6.90 -6.64 8.43
CA PHE A 75 -5.47 -6.63 8.75
C PHE A 75 -4.71 -5.59 7.92
N PRO A 76 -4.71 -4.30 8.31
CA PRO A 76 -4.05 -3.23 7.55
C PRO A 76 -2.57 -3.48 7.25
N ARG A 77 -1.82 -4.02 8.22
CA ARG A 77 -0.41 -4.33 8.03
C ARG A 77 -0.18 -5.41 6.96
N PHE A 78 -1.10 -6.35 6.76
CA PHE A 78 -1.03 -7.34 5.69
C PHE A 78 -1.11 -6.67 4.31
N VAL A 79 -2.05 -5.74 4.13
CA VAL A 79 -2.20 -4.98 2.87
C VAL A 79 -0.96 -4.11 2.62
N GLN A 80 -0.50 -3.37 3.63
CA GLN A 80 0.72 -2.58 3.53
C GLN A 80 1.93 -3.45 3.15
N HIS A 81 2.07 -4.63 3.76
CA HIS A 81 3.16 -5.54 3.45
C HIS A 81 3.06 -6.12 2.03
N ALA A 82 1.86 -6.42 1.54
CA ALA A 82 1.64 -6.86 0.16
C ALA A 82 2.05 -5.79 -0.85
N ILE A 83 1.69 -4.52 -0.61
CA ILE A 83 2.13 -3.38 -1.43
C ILE A 83 3.66 -3.26 -1.40
N TRP A 84 4.26 -3.31 -0.21
CA TRP A 84 5.71 -3.25 -0.06
C TRP A 84 6.40 -4.38 -0.83
N ARG A 85 5.95 -5.64 -0.68
CA ARG A 85 6.45 -6.80 -1.42
C ARG A 85 6.32 -6.63 -2.93
N PHE A 86 5.25 -6.00 -3.42
CA PHE A 86 5.07 -5.74 -4.85
C PHE A 86 6.14 -4.78 -5.42
N CYS A 87 6.66 -3.88 -4.59
CA CYS A 87 7.57 -2.81 -5.00
C CYS A 87 9.04 -3.13 -4.68
N ALA A 88 9.32 -3.77 -3.55
CA ALA A 88 10.67 -3.97 -3.03
C ALA A 88 11.51 -4.88 -3.93
N ALA A 89 12.82 -4.63 -3.96
CA ALA A 89 13.77 -5.37 -4.80
C ALA A 89 13.92 -6.84 -4.36
N ASP A 90 13.81 -7.09 -3.05
CA ASP A 90 13.79 -8.40 -2.40
C ASP A 90 12.37 -9.01 -2.32
N GLY A 91 11.38 -8.32 -2.88
CA GLY A 91 10.03 -8.81 -3.08
C GLY A 91 9.79 -9.29 -4.52
N LEU A 92 8.66 -8.90 -5.10
CA LEU A 92 8.30 -9.17 -6.50
C LEU A 92 9.01 -8.23 -7.47
N ASN A 93 9.51 -7.08 -7.00
CA ASN A 93 10.30 -6.15 -7.80
C ASN A 93 9.57 -5.62 -9.06
N ILE A 94 8.23 -5.50 -9.01
CA ILE A 94 7.39 -5.13 -10.16
C ILE A 94 7.25 -3.60 -10.27
N CYS A 95 6.81 -2.94 -9.20
CA CYS A 95 6.66 -1.47 -9.14
C CYS A 95 7.87 -0.79 -8.48
N ASN A 96 9.06 -1.37 -8.66
CA ASN A 96 10.28 -0.85 -8.03
C ASN A 96 10.69 0.49 -8.66
N GLY A 97 10.78 1.54 -7.84
CA GLY A 97 11.22 2.85 -8.30
C GLY A 97 12.66 2.92 -8.82
N ASN A 98 13.53 2.01 -8.41
CA ASN A 98 14.88 1.90 -8.96
C ASN A 98 14.89 1.37 -10.41
N ARG A 99 13.78 0.78 -10.88
CA ARG A 99 13.64 0.21 -12.22
C ARG A 99 12.74 1.05 -13.14
N ILE A 100 12.12 2.10 -12.61
CA ILE A 100 11.15 2.93 -13.34
C ILE A 100 11.77 4.32 -13.52
N ASP A 101 11.80 4.80 -14.77
CA ASP A 101 12.13 6.21 -15.03
C ASP A 101 10.97 7.09 -14.61
N ASP A 102 11.08 7.68 -13.42
CA ASP A 102 10.05 8.50 -12.79
C ASP A 102 9.69 9.80 -13.54
N ARG A 103 10.40 10.13 -14.62
CA ARG A 103 10.08 11.26 -15.51
C ARG A 103 9.06 10.91 -16.59
N LYS A 104 8.73 9.63 -16.75
CA LYS A 104 7.87 9.11 -17.82
C LYS A 104 6.86 8.13 -17.24
N SER A 105 5.78 7.89 -17.98
CA SER A 105 4.84 6.83 -17.65
C SER A 105 5.51 5.46 -17.71
N CYS A 106 5.27 4.63 -16.69
CA CYS A 106 5.79 3.28 -16.61
C CYS A 106 5.40 2.45 -17.84
N GLN A 107 6.34 1.68 -18.38
CA GLN A 107 6.17 0.84 -19.58
C GLN A 107 6.23 -0.66 -19.26
N ASN A 108 6.14 -1.05 -17.99
CA ASN A 108 6.20 -2.46 -17.58
C ASN A 108 4.86 -3.16 -17.88
N THR A 109 4.66 -3.58 -19.13
CA THR A 109 3.44 -4.24 -19.60
C THR A 109 3.16 -5.59 -18.93
N TYR A 110 4.16 -6.21 -18.29
CA TYR A 110 3.99 -7.44 -17.50
C TYR A 110 3.45 -7.18 -16.08
N CYS A 111 3.32 -5.91 -15.67
CA CYS A 111 2.70 -5.57 -14.40
C CYS A 111 1.22 -5.97 -14.41
N GLN A 112 0.78 -6.75 -13.42
CA GLN A 112 -0.61 -7.20 -13.30
C GLN A 112 -1.62 -6.05 -13.16
N LEU A 113 -1.14 -4.86 -12.77
CA LEU A 113 -1.96 -3.65 -12.65
C LEU A 113 -1.85 -2.73 -13.87
N PHE A 114 -1.08 -3.07 -14.90
CA PHE A 114 -0.74 -2.16 -16.00
C PHE A 114 -1.98 -1.52 -16.62
N ASN A 115 -2.98 -2.31 -17.00
CA ASN A 115 -4.17 -1.78 -17.69
C ASN A 115 -5.04 -0.85 -16.84
N THR A 116 -4.98 -0.95 -15.52
CA THR A 116 -5.78 -0.13 -14.59
C THR A 116 -4.96 0.96 -13.89
N CYS A 117 -3.64 0.89 -13.98
CA CYS A 117 -2.71 1.85 -13.41
C CYS A 117 -2.76 3.16 -14.20
N ARG A 118 -2.78 4.31 -13.51
CA ARG A 118 -2.66 5.62 -14.16
C ARG A 118 -1.25 5.92 -14.71
N HIS A 119 -0.26 5.09 -14.36
CA HIS A 119 1.14 5.25 -14.76
C HIS A 119 1.71 6.65 -14.49
N LYS A 120 1.32 7.26 -13.35
CA LYS A 120 1.74 8.63 -13.03
C LYS A 120 3.26 8.68 -12.85
N PRO A 121 3.99 9.59 -13.53
CA PRO A 121 5.38 9.87 -13.21
C PRO A 121 5.48 10.50 -11.81
N LEU A 122 6.56 10.22 -11.08
CA LEU A 122 6.80 10.83 -9.76
C LEU A 122 7.56 12.15 -9.84
N LYS A 123 8.24 12.41 -10.96
CA LYS A 123 9.01 13.62 -11.21
C LYS A 123 8.50 14.26 -12.50
N SER A 124 8.31 15.57 -12.47
CA SER A 124 8.06 16.39 -13.66
C SER A 124 9.31 17.17 -14.02
#